data_AF-A0A953XTG1-F1
#
_entry.id   AF-A0A953XTG1-F1
#
_cell.length_a   1.000
_cell.length_b   1.000
_cell.length_c   1.000
_cell.angle_alpha   90.00
_cell.angle_beta   90.00
_cell.angle_gamma   90.00
#
_symmetry.space_group_name_H-M   'P 1'
#
loop_
_entity.id
_entity.type
_entity.pdbx_description
1 polymer ?
#
loop_
_entity_poly.entity_id
_entity_poly.type
_entity_poly.pdbx_seq_one_letter_code
_entity_poly.pdbx_strand_id
1 'polypeptide(L)'
;MSESTATVEPKVRPQVAAVGSALKIESLEVKLGADTLRMQKPVELQAGKLYVLWGPSGSGKSSFVRALLGLGELAAPRIQSKGDVTLVDGLGIEHALWSGQAYNPGARSQIAYLPQSEKLGFIDGLSTLENVRLFSGLDRESAKTHADQLAARFHLMALPAKVSHASGGERMRLSAVRALLKRGENDPPPALVIADEPTAGLDAVAGRSLARELVDYAKRKDSVVVVITHDPHVFTGQEPPEVDRAGGAKVVHILECSVGDDGLAPVDREIGELRIEAGRPLNPIVAAAKSRAAEGMNMLGGAVLSPLAFLWGLVRTRRPLFALRKILTDSLGPGTQLFSWLGSLLIGGTVAFFIFEQLPRPELVEPLLLQEILQATGHTLVRVVLPLGAAALITGKLGAAQAARLSSGVRSGMLETLALARWPVEAFGLVPAVLAQVIAIAIATAFAAISGITLAALIYVSGHEGASLGLALNLMSDGLNDAPKWLEFLIAKIAVSGFIGGALAAMFGLAPATSEDDVAKAVHRTLLWGILAVIAAQCALIVWEFTAYR
;
A
#
# COMPACT_ATOMS: atom_id res chain seq x y z
N MET A 1 -27.84 61.29 26.33
CA MET A 1 -28.24 59.92 26.68
C MET A 1 -29.52 59.57 25.93
N SER A 2 -29.39 58.80 24.85
CA SER A 2 -30.45 58.01 24.19
C SER A 2 -29.83 57.45 22.90
N GLU A 3 -29.12 56.33 23.01
CA GLU A 3 -28.63 55.59 21.84
C GLU A 3 -29.70 54.59 21.41
N SER A 4 -30.07 54.68 20.14
CA SER A 4 -31.01 53.81 19.44
C SER A 4 -30.38 52.43 19.22
N THR A 5 -30.99 51.41 19.81
CA THR A 5 -30.66 49.99 19.60
C THR A 5 -31.23 49.50 18.28
N ALA A 6 -30.38 49.40 17.25
CA ALA A 6 -30.70 48.67 16.03
C ALA A 6 -30.56 47.15 16.27
N THR A 7 -31.69 46.47 16.40
CA THR A 7 -31.80 45.01 16.38
C THR A 7 -31.40 44.48 15.01
N VAL A 8 -30.27 43.76 14.93
CA VAL A 8 -29.86 43.00 13.75
C VAL A 8 -30.63 41.68 13.75
N GLU A 9 -31.61 41.56 12.86
CA GLU A 9 -32.28 40.28 12.61
C GLU A 9 -31.28 39.23 12.08
N PRO A 10 -31.36 37.97 12.55
CA PRO A 10 -30.49 36.92 12.05
C PRO A 10 -30.85 36.62 10.58
N LYS A 11 -29.88 36.84 9.70
CA LYS A 11 -29.95 36.54 8.27
C LYS A 11 -30.28 35.06 8.08
N VAL A 12 -31.54 34.75 7.78
CA VAL A 12 -32.01 33.40 7.44
C VAL A 12 -31.22 32.93 6.22
N ARG A 13 -30.37 31.92 6.41
CA ARG A 13 -29.74 31.20 5.29
C ARG A 13 -30.86 30.58 4.45
N PRO A 14 -30.84 30.72 3.11
CA PRO A 14 -31.85 30.10 2.28
C PRO A 14 -31.81 28.59 2.50
N GLN A 15 -32.96 27.99 2.84
CA GLN A 15 -33.15 26.55 2.81
C GLN A 15 -33.00 26.10 1.36
N VAL A 16 -31.82 25.60 1.01
CA VAL A 16 -31.62 24.86 -0.24
C VAL A 16 -32.47 23.60 -0.12
N ALA A 17 -33.47 23.46 -0.99
CA ALA A 17 -34.23 22.23 -1.12
C ALA A 17 -33.23 21.08 -1.30
N ALA A 18 -33.29 20.05 -0.44
CA ALA A 18 -32.34 18.95 -0.45
C ALA A 18 -32.40 18.21 -1.80
N VAL A 19 -31.44 18.51 -2.69
CA VAL A 19 -31.17 17.69 -3.87
C VAL A 19 -30.53 16.42 -3.34
N GLY A 20 -31.27 15.30 -3.40
CA GLY A 20 -30.74 14.01 -2.96
C GLY A 20 -29.54 13.57 -3.82
N SER A 21 -28.63 12.81 -3.23
CA SER A 21 -27.47 12.28 -3.96
C SER A 21 -27.92 11.49 -5.20
N ALA A 22 -27.18 11.60 -6.30
CA ALA A 22 -27.48 10.89 -7.53
C ALA A 22 -26.20 10.50 -8.29
N LEU A 23 -26.17 9.30 -8.85
CA LEU A 23 -25.10 8.87 -9.76
C LEU A 23 -25.64 8.86 -11.19
N LYS A 24 -25.09 9.74 -12.02
CA LYS A 24 -25.39 9.82 -13.45
C LYS A 24 -24.26 9.18 -14.22
N ILE A 25 -24.58 8.11 -14.95
CA ILE A 25 -23.65 7.44 -15.85
C ILE A 25 -24.16 7.72 -17.26
N GLU A 26 -23.49 8.61 -18.00
CA GLU A 26 -23.87 8.91 -19.39
C GLU A 26 -23.27 7.86 -20.33
N SER A 27 -21.99 7.56 -20.11
CA SER A 27 -21.30 6.48 -20.80
C SER A 27 -20.19 5.92 -19.91
N LEU A 28 -19.97 4.61 -19.98
CA LEU A 28 -18.80 3.97 -19.38
C LEU A 28 -18.45 2.73 -20.21
N GLU A 29 -17.24 2.74 -20.76
CA GLU A 29 -16.64 1.64 -21.50
C GLU A 29 -15.43 1.13 -20.72
N VAL A 30 -15.39 -0.19 -20.49
CA VAL A 30 -14.33 -0.84 -19.71
C VAL A 30 -13.74 -1.97 -20.55
N LYS A 31 -12.48 -1.80 -20.96
CA LYS A 31 -11.75 -2.83 -21.71
C LYS A 31 -11.10 -3.80 -20.74
N LEU A 32 -11.35 -5.09 -20.91
CA LEU A 32 -10.79 -6.21 -20.15
C LEU A 32 -9.91 -7.06 -21.07
N GLY A 33 -8.73 -6.57 -21.39
CA GLY A 33 -7.86 -7.23 -22.36
C GLY A 33 -8.47 -7.20 -23.77
N ALA A 34 -8.99 -8.34 -24.24
CA ALA A 34 -9.67 -8.43 -25.53
C ALA A 34 -11.16 -8.04 -25.44
N ASP A 35 -11.81 -8.29 -24.31
CA ASP A 35 -13.25 -8.04 -24.15
C ASP A 35 -13.52 -6.57 -23.81
N THR A 36 -14.68 -6.05 -24.21
CA THR A 36 -15.12 -4.70 -23.83
C THR A 36 -16.49 -4.79 -23.18
N LEU A 37 -16.58 -4.33 -21.93
CA LEU A 37 -17.83 -4.08 -21.23
C LEU A 37 -18.34 -2.71 -21.59
N ARG A 38 -19.55 -2.63 -22.13
CA ARG A 38 -20.16 -1.37 -22.52
C ARG A 38 -21.56 -1.25 -21.94
N MET A 39 -21.80 -0.10 -21.31
CA MET A 39 -23.14 0.30 -20.90
C MET A 39 -23.97 0.67 -22.12
N GLN A 40 -25.14 0.06 -22.26
CA GLN A 40 -25.96 0.17 -23.47
C GLN A 40 -26.80 1.46 -23.52
N LYS A 41 -27.15 1.99 -22.35
CA LYS A 41 -27.97 3.21 -22.21
C LYS A 41 -27.47 4.03 -21.03
N PRO A 42 -27.62 5.37 -21.05
CA PRO A 42 -27.40 6.19 -19.87
C PRO A 42 -28.28 5.73 -18.70
N VAL A 43 -27.73 5.78 -17.50
CA VAL A 43 -28.41 5.36 -16.26
C VAL A 43 -28.25 6.43 -15.21
N GLU A 44 -29.35 6.77 -14.53
CA GLU A 44 -29.36 7.65 -13.37
C GLU A 44 -29.85 6.88 -12.15
N LEU A 45 -29.02 6.86 -11.11
CA LEU A 45 -29.32 6.22 -9.83
C LEU A 45 -29.57 7.31 -8.79
N GLN A 46 -30.67 7.22 -8.04
CA GLN A 46 -31.08 8.23 -7.06
C GLN A 46 -30.98 7.70 -5.62
N ALA A 47 -30.65 8.60 -4.68
CA ALA A 47 -30.65 8.25 -3.27
C ALA A 47 -32.04 7.85 -2.77
N GLY A 48 -32.08 7.01 -1.74
CA GLY A 48 -33.35 6.48 -1.21
C GLY A 48 -33.78 5.15 -1.83
N LYS A 49 -33.05 4.64 -2.82
CA LYS A 49 -33.29 3.35 -3.47
C LYS A 49 -32.07 2.44 -3.34
N LEU A 50 -32.31 1.13 -3.44
CA LEU A 50 -31.26 0.13 -3.58
C LEU A 50 -31.18 -0.26 -5.06
N TYR A 51 -29.97 -0.33 -5.60
CA TYR A 51 -29.73 -0.82 -6.95
C TYR A 51 -28.96 -2.13 -6.89
N VAL A 52 -29.44 -3.14 -7.61
CA VAL A 52 -28.79 -4.45 -7.66
C VAL A 52 -28.19 -4.67 -9.04
N LEU A 53 -26.86 -4.79 -9.08
CA LEU A 53 -26.11 -5.16 -10.26
C LEU A 53 -25.98 -6.68 -10.32
N TRP A 54 -26.80 -7.31 -11.17
CA TRP A 54 -26.96 -8.75 -11.20
C TRP A 54 -26.59 -9.36 -12.55
N GLY A 55 -26.01 -10.57 -12.52
CA GLY A 55 -25.65 -11.33 -13.70
C GLY A 55 -24.75 -12.52 -13.38
N PRO A 56 -24.47 -13.40 -14.34
CA PRO A 56 -23.70 -14.63 -14.10
C PRO A 56 -22.27 -14.36 -13.61
N SER A 57 -21.67 -15.35 -12.94
CA SER A 57 -20.27 -15.26 -12.51
C SER A 57 -19.33 -15.05 -13.70
N GLY A 58 -18.35 -14.16 -13.55
CA GLY A 58 -17.41 -13.84 -14.63
C GLY A 58 -18.00 -13.02 -15.78
N SER A 59 -19.13 -12.32 -15.56
CA SER A 59 -19.67 -11.29 -16.47
C SER A 59 -19.02 -9.91 -16.33
N GLY A 60 -17.98 -9.78 -15.50
CA GLY A 60 -17.21 -8.55 -15.38
C GLY A 60 -17.79 -7.49 -14.44
N LYS A 61 -18.81 -7.81 -13.62
CA LYS A 61 -19.42 -6.89 -12.62
C LYS A 61 -18.40 -6.18 -11.73
N SER A 62 -17.55 -6.94 -11.04
CA SER A 62 -16.50 -6.37 -10.17
C SER A 62 -15.47 -5.54 -10.95
N SER A 63 -15.21 -5.90 -12.22
CA SER A 63 -14.31 -5.13 -13.08
C SER A 63 -14.93 -3.80 -13.52
N PHE A 64 -16.21 -3.80 -13.85
CA PHE A 64 -16.97 -2.58 -14.13
C PHE A 64 -17.00 -1.64 -12.92
N VAL A 65 -17.19 -2.18 -11.72
CA VAL A 65 -17.20 -1.39 -10.48
C VAL A 65 -15.82 -0.83 -10.16
N ARG A 66 -14.76 -1.64 -10.28
CA ARG A 66 -13.38 -1.13 -10.14
C ARG A 66 -13.10 -0.02 -11.15
N ALA A 67 -13.57 -0.15 -12.40
CA ALA A 67 -13.46 0.90 -13.40
C ALA A 67 -14.24 2.16 -13.01
N LEU A 68 -15.50 2.03 -12.59
CA LEU A 68 -16.32 3.15 -12.09
C LEU A 68 -15.59 3.94 -10.99
N LEU A 69 -14.87 3.25 -10.10
CA LEU A 69 -14.10 3.83 -9.00
C LEU A 69 -12.70 4.35 -9.39
N GLY A 70 -12.31 4.24 -10.67
CA GLY A 70 -10.96 4.56 -11.13
C GLY A 70 -9.88 3.66 -10.54
N LEU A 71 -10.25 2.47 -10.06
CA LEU A 71 -9.38 1.47 -9.46
C LEU A 71 -8.92 0.41 -10.48
N GLY A 72 -9.53 0.37 -11.66
CA GLY A 72 -9.23 -0.61 -12.71
C GLY A 72 -7.74 -0.71 -13.03
N GLU A 73 -7.11 0.43 -13.35
CA GLU A 73 -5.69 0.48 -13.71
C GLU A 73 -4.74 0.15 -12.54
N LEU A 74 -5.16 0.43 -11.30
CA LEU A 74 -4.38 0.17 -10.08
C LEU A 74 -4.36 -1.32 -9.71
N ALA A 75 -5.46 -2.04 -9.95
CA ALA A 75 -5.61 -3.44 -9.60
C ALA A 75 -5.17 -4.38 -10.73
N ALA A 76 -5.34 -3.96 -11.99
CA ALA A 76 -4.89 -4.70 -13.15
C ALA A 76 -4.59 -3.74 -14.32
N PRO A 77 -3.34 -3.63 -14.80
CA PRO A 77 -2.96 -2.72 -15.90
C PRO A 77 -3.59 -3.08 -17.27
N ARG A 78 -4.43 -4.10 -17.32
CA ARG A 78 -5.21 -4.52 -18.49
C ARG A 78 -6.59 -3.87 -18.57
N ILE A 79 -7.00 -3.12 -17.53
CA ILE A 79 -8.31 -2.46 -17.47
C ILE A 79 -8.15 -1.01 -17.90
N GLN A 80 -8.56 -0.70 -19.13
CA GLN A 80 -8.65 0.69 -19.62
C GLN A 80 -10.10 1.12 -19.59
N SER A 81 -10.38 2.27 -18.99
CA SER A 81 -11.75 2.77 -18.84
C SER A 81 -11.87 4.17 -19.42
N LYS A 82 -13.01 4.47 -20.03
CA LYS A 82 -13.35 5.82 -20.48
C LYS A 82 -14.87 6.02 -20.42
N GLY A 83 -15.28 7.26 -20.22
CA GLY A 83 -16.68 7.63 -20.19
C GLY A 83 -16.90 8.93 -19.44
N ASP A 84 -18.17 9.23 -19.21
CA ASP A 84 -18.63 10.42 -18.53
C ASP A 84 -19.57 10.00 -17.41
N VAL A 85 -19.11 10.22 -16.18
CA VAL A 85 -19.79 9.80 -14.96
C VAL A 85 -19.75 10.95 -13.97
N THR A 86 -20.91 11.34 -13.47
CA THR A 86 -21.08 12.44 -12.52
C THR A 86 -21.80 11.95 -11.28
N LEU A 87 -21.26 12.28 -10.11
CA LEU A 87 -21.86 12.01 -8.81
C LEU A 87 -22.31 13.31 -8.18
N VAL A 88 -23.61 13.47 -7.95
CA VAL A 88 -24.19 14.56 -7.18
C VAL A 88 -24.22 14.13 -5.72
N ASP A 89 -23.65 14.93 -4.82
CA ASP A 89 -23.71 14.67 -3.38
C ASP A 89 -24.99 15.22 -2.74
N GLY A 90 -25.20 14.91 -1.45
CA GLY A 90 -26.38 15.36 -0.70
C GLY A 90 -26.44 16.87 -0.45
N LEU A 91 -25.41 17.63 -0.87
CA LEU A 91 -25.41 19.10 -0.88
C LEU A 91 -25.72 19.66 -2.28
N GLY A 92 -25.98 18.79 -3.26
CA GLY A 92 -26.21 19.16 -4.65
C GLY A 92 -24.94 19.51 -5.44
N ILE A 93 -23.75 19.20 -4.90
CA ILE A 93 -22.49 19.47 -5.60
C ILE A 93 -22.22 18.34 -6.58
N GLU A 94 -21.96 18.70 -7.84
CA GLU A 94 -21.58 17.76 -8.88
C GLU A 94 -20.08 17.44 -8.83
N HIS A 95 -19.77 16.16 -8.71
CA HIS A 95 -18.42 15.61 -8.75
C HIS A 95 -18.28 14.77 -10.02
N ALA A 96 -17.61 15.30 -11.04
CA ALA A 96 -17.23 14.50 -12.20
C ALA A 96 -16.26 13.39 -11.73
N LEU A 97 -16.71 12.14 -11.81
CA LEU A 97 -15.90 10.95 -11.54
C LEU A 97 -15.02 10.61 -12.74
N TRP A 98 -15.63 10.60 -13.92
CA TRP A 98 -14.96 10.36 -15.20
C TRP A 98 -15.30 11.48 -16.16
N SER A 99 -14.29 11.95 -16.90
CA SER A 99 -14.45 12.80 -18.07
C SER A 99 -13.53 12.29 -19.18
N GLY A 100 -14.13 11.64 -20.17
CA GLY A 100 -13.39 10.88 -21.18
C GLY A 100 -12.48 9.81 -20.55
N GLN A 101 -11.16 9.95 -20.70
CA GLN A 101 -10.17 9.01 -20.16
C GLN A 101 -9.65 9.39 -18.76
N ALA A 102 -10.02 10.57 -18.24
CA ALA A 102 -9.52 11.07 -16.97
C ALA A 102 -10.47 10.70 -15.84
N TYR A 103 -9.96 10.01 -14.82
CA TYR A 103 -10.64 9.81 -13.55
C TYR A 103 -10.28 10.93 -12.56
N ASN A 104 -11.25 11.45 -11.82
CA ASN A 104 -11.03 12.44 -10.76
C ASN A 104 -10.84 11.76 -9.38
N PRO A 105 -9.61 11.73 -8.83
CA PRO A 105 -9.36 11.12 -7.52
C PRO A 105 -10.07 11.84 -6.37
N GLY A 106 -10.40 13.12 -6.56
CA GLY A 106 -11.12 13.95 -5.60
C GLY A 106 -12.54 13.49 -5.35
N ALA A 107 -13.22 12.90 -6.33
CA ALA A 107 -14.61 12.46 -6.15
C ALA A 107 -14.75 11.22 -5.24
N ARG A 108 -13.65 10.47 -4.97
CA ARG A 108 -13.64 9.31 -4.07
C ARG A 108 -14.02 9.60 -2.60
N SER A 109 -14.05 10.86 -2.14
CA SER A 109 -14.56 11.15 -0.78
C SER A 109 -16.03 10.78 -0.65
N GLN A 110 -16.77 10.95 -1.74
CA GLN A 110 -18.20 10.76 -1.76
C GLN A 110 -18.57 9.28 -1.94
N ILE A 111 -17.58 8.38 -2.00
CA ILE A 111 -17.81 6.96 -2.27
C ILE A 111 -17.33 6.09 -1.11
N ALA A 112 -18.20 5.19 -0.67
CA ALA A 112 -17.90 4.04 0.16
C ALA A 112 -17.87 2.78 -0.71
N TYR A 113 -16.85 1.94 -0.53
CA TYR A 113 -16.71 0.69 -1.29
C TYR A 113 -16.44 -0.50 -0.37
N LEU A 114 -17.25 -1.54 -0.54
CA LEU A 114 -17.15 -2.84 0.08
C LEU A 114 -16.64 -3.85 -0.95
N PRO A 115 -15.35 -4.23 -0.93
CA PRO A 115 -14.79 -5.13 -1.94
C PRO A 115 -15.13 -6.60 -1.69
N GLN A 116 -15.30 -7.36 -2.78
CA GLN A 116 -15.31 -8.82 -2.79
C GLN A 116 -13.85 -9.33 -2.66
N SER A 117 -13.34 -9.47 -1.43
CA SER A 117 -11.98 -10.00 -1.18
C SER A 117 -11.90 -10.72 0.16
N GLU A 118 -11.09 -11.77 0.27
CA GLU A 118 -10.78 -12.47 1.53
C GLU A 118 -10.19 -11.55 2.61
N LYS A 119 -9.59 -10.41 2.21
CA LYS A 119 -8.97 -9.43 3.11
C LYS A 119 -9.74 -8.10 3.24
N LEU A 120 -10.86 -7.93 2.52
CA LEU A 120 -11.85 -6.85 2.71
C LEU A 120 -11.31 -5.40 2.75
N GLY A 121 -10.15 -5.19 2.15
CA GLY A 121 -9.49 -3.89 2.13
C GLY A 121 -8.98 -3.42 3.49
N PHE A 122 -8.47 -4.34 4.32
CA PHE A 122 -7.71 -4.01 5.52
C PHE A 122 -6.21 -4.01 5.23
N ILE A 123 -5.50 -3.10 5.90
CA ILE A 123 -4.04 -3.04 5.87
C ILE A 123 -3.49 -3.95 6.97
N ASP A 124 -2.72 -4.96 6.53
CA ASP A 124 -2.00 -5.87 7.40
C ASP A 124 -0.99 -5.12 8.28
N GLY A 125 -0.86 -5.56 9.54
CA GLY A 125 0.01 -4.92 10.55
C GLY A 125 -0.66 -3.79 11.34
N LEU A 126 -1.88 -3.38 10.98
CA LEU A 126 -2.64 -2.38 11.73
C LEU A 126 -3.66 -3.04 12.64
N SER A 127 -3.88 -2.45 13.82
CA SER A 127 -5.05 -2.77 14.63
C SER A 127 -6.33 -2.46 13.87
N THR A 128 -7.44 -3.06 14.29
CA THR A 128 -8.75 -2.79 13.72
C THR A 128 -9.10 -1.31 13.77
N LEU A 129 -8.85 -0.67 14.92
CA LEU A 129 -9.11 0.76 15.10
C LEU A 129 -8.21 1.62 14.20
N GLU A 130 -6.94 1.26 14.01
CA GLU A 130 -6.05 1.98 13.09
C GLU A 130 -6.53 1.87 11.64
N ASN A 131 -7.00 0.69 11.24
CA ASN A 131 -7.63 0.49 9.94
C ASN A 131 -8.86 1.38 9.78
N VAL A 132 -9.79 1.39 10.73
CA VAL A 132 -10.99 2.25 10.66
C VAL A 132 -10.61 3.74 10.60
N ARG A 133 -9.65 4.16 11.43
CA ARG A 133 -9.14 5.54 11.46
C ARG A 133 -8.45 5.97 10.18
N LEU A 134 -7.95 5.03 9.38
CA LEU A 134 -7.31 5.33 8.10
C LEU A 134 -8.30 5.95 7.11
N PHE A 135 -9.55 5.47 7.13
CA PHE A 135 -10.61 5.86 6.20
C PHE A 135 -11.43 7.05 6.68
N SER A 136 -11.59 7.19 8.00
CA SER A 136 -12.48 8.21 8.58
C SER A 136 -11.82 9.56 8.81
N GLY A 137 -10.50 9.65 8.86
CA GLY A 137 -9.79 10.89 9.21
C GLY A 137 -9.95 11.35 10.67
N LEU A 138 -10.88 10.75 11.43
CA LEU A 138 -11.19 11.06 12.82
C LEU A 138 -9.99 10.86 13.78
N ASP A 139 -10.02 11.58 14.90
CA ASP A 139 -9.14 11.31 16.03
C ASP A 139 -9.43 9.92 16.64
N ARG A 140 -8.61 9.50 17.61
CA ARG A 140 -8.68 8.12 18.11
C ARG A 140 -9.98 7.84 18.85
N GLU A 141 -10.43 8.80 19.66
CA GLU A 141 -11.57 8.61 20.54
C GLU A 141 -12.86 8.68 19.72
N SER A 142 -13.00 9.71 18.88
CA SER A 142 -14.15 9.84 17.98
C SER A 142 -14.26 8.65 17.03
N ALA A 143 -13.14 8.19 16.44
CA ALA A 143 -13.19 7.02 15.57
C ALA A 143 -13.63 5.76 16.30
N LYS A 144 -13.18 5.57 17.55
CA LYS A 144 -13.57 4.41 18.35
C LYS A 144 -15.07 4.47 18.67
N THR A 145 -15.56 5.59 19.17
CA THR A 145 -16.97 5.78 19.53
C THR A 145 -17.89 5.55 18.33
N HIS A 146 -17.60 6.17 17.18
CA HIS A 146 -18.40 5.99 15.97
C HIS A 146 -18.31 4.56 15.42
N ALA A 147 -17.13 3.93 15.50
CA ALA A 147 -16.93 2.58 15.03
C ALA A 147 -17.64 1.56 15.93
N ASP A 148 -17.63 1.73 17.25
CA ASP A 148 -18.36 0.89 18.20
C ASP A 148 -19.89 1.04 18.01
N GLN A 149 -20.38 2.26 17.82
CA GLN A 149 -21.81 2.51 17.51
C GLN A 149 -22.27 1.83 16.22
N LEU A 150 -21.45 1.92 15.17
CA LEU A 150 -21.77 1.31 13.88
C LEU A 150 -21.58 -0.21 13.93
N ALA A 151 -20.56 -0.70 14.62
CA ALA A 151 -20.32 -2.12 14.87
C ALA A 151 -21.51 -2.77 15.57
N ALA A 152 -22.09 -2.10 16.58
CA ALA A 152 -23.29 -2.58 17.27
C ALA A 152 -24.49 -2.77 16.31
N ARG A 153 -24.65 -1.90 15.30
CA ARG A 153 -25.69 -2.06 14.26
C ARG A 153 -25.46 -3.28 13.37
N PHE A 154 -24.19 -3.53 13.03
CA PHE A 154 -23.80 -4.76 12.34
C PHE A 154 -23.62 -5.96 13.29
N HIS A 155 -24.26 -5.97 14.46
CA HIS A 155 -24.21 -7.07 15.44
C HIS A 155 -22.78 -7.53 15.81
N LEU A 156 -21.81 -6.62 15.79
CA LEU A 156 -20.48 -6.84 16.33
C LEU A 156 -20.48 -6.34 17.78
N MET A 157 -20.37 -7.27 18.75
CA MET A 157 -20.39 -6.91 20.17
C MET A 157 -19.25 -5.98 20.58
N ALA A 158 -18.08 -6.13 19.94
CA ALA A 158 -16.94 -5.25 20.13
C ALA A 158 -16.04 -5.29 18.90
N LEU A 159 -15.26 -4.21 18.70
CA LEU A 159 -14.20 -4.22 17.70
C LEU A 159 -13.06 -5.15 18.15
N PRO A 160 -12.67 -6.14 17.32
CA PRO A 160 -11.54 -7.01 17.63
C PRO A 160 -10.25 -6.19 17.69
N ALA A 161 -9.29 -6.55 18.54
CA ALA A 161 -8.04 -5.80 18.64
C ALA A 161 -7.23 -5.77 17.33
N LYS A 162 -7.24 -6.90 16.59
CA LYS A 162 -6.62 -7.05 15.27
C LYS A 162 -7.63 -7.68 14.31
N VAL A 163 -7.60 -7.26 13.05
CA VAL A 163 -8.44 -7.83 11.99
C VAL A 163 -8.20 -9.33 11.83
N SER A 164 -6.96 -9.79 12.05
CA SER A 164 -6.59 -11.21 11.99
C SER A 164 -7.23 -12.08 13.08
N HIS A 165 -7.79 -11.49 14.14
CA HIS A 165 -8.50 -12.25 15.18
C HIS A 165 -9.99 -12.41 14.89
N ALA A 166 -10.50 -11.75 13.84
CA ALA A 166 -11.90 -11.79 13.47
C ALA A 166 -12.18 -12.97 12.52
N SER A 167 -13.32 -13.64 12.73
CA SER A 167 -13.86 -14.63 11.79
C SER A 167 -14.12 -14.01 10.41
N GLY A 168 -14.29 -14.83 9.37
CA GLY A 168 -14.61 -14.32 8.02
C GLY A 168 -15.83 -13.39 8.01
N GLY A 169 -16.90 -13.78 8.72
CA GLY A 169 -18.10 -12.97 8.81
C GLY A 169 -17.94 -11.70 9.64
N GLU A 170 -17.18 -11.73 10.73
CA GLU A 170 -16.85 -10.53 11.50
C GLU A 170 -15.99 -9.56 10.69
N ARG A 171 -15.05 -10.06 9.89
CA ARG A 171 -14.26 -9.21 8.98
C ARG A 171 -15.17 -8.52 7.97
N MET A 172 -16.16 -9.22 7.39
CA MET A 172 -17.10 -8.63 6.42
C MET A 172 -17.91 -7.49 7.05
N ARG A 173 -18.48 -7.73 8.24
CA ARG A 173 -19.22 -6.72 8.98
C ARG A 173 -18.33 -5.55 9.41
N LEU A 174 -17.09 -5.82 9.80
CA LEU A 174 -16.11 -4.77 10.10
C LEU A 174 -15.74 -3.95 8.86
N SER A 175 -15.72 -4.57 7.67
CA SER A 175 -15.53 -3.85 6.41
C SER A 175 -16.69 -2.90 6.17
N ALA A 176 -17.93 -3.34 6.43
CA ALA A 176 -19.13 -2.49 6.31
C ALA A 176 -19.05 -1.29 7.25
N VAL A 177 -18.69 -1.53 8.52
CA VAL A 177 -18.41 -0.48 9.51
C VAL A 177 -17.36 0.50 8.98
N ARG A 178 -16.24 -0.01 8.46
CA ARG A 178 -15.15 0.81 7.92
C ARG A 178 -15.58 1.67 6.74
N ALA A 179 -16.35 1.11 5.80
CA ALA A 179 -16.76 1.79 4.57
C ALA A 179 -17.85 2.84 4.82
N LEU A 180 -18.76 2.58 5.76
CA LEU A 180 -19.90 3.46 6.06
C LEU A 180 -19.59 4.49 7.15
N LEU A 181 -18.40 4.45 7.76
CA LEU A 181 -18.00 5.43 8.76
C LEU A 181 -17.89 6.82 8.13
N LYS A 182 -18.39 7.85 8.83
CA LYS A 182 -18.26 9.25 8.40
C LYS A 182 -16.79 9.66 8.30
N ARG A 183 -16.48 10.56 7.36
CA ARG A 183 -15.12 11.04 7.08
C ARG A 183 -14.71 12.30 7.87
N GLY A 184 -15.34 12.51 9.02
CA GLY A 184 -15.20 13.69 9.87
C GLY A 184 -16.43 13.83 10.74
N GLU A 185 -16.36 14.60 11.82
CA GLU A 185 -17.51 14.82 12.71
C GLU A 185 -18.63 15.60 12.00
N ASN A 186 -18.24 16.51 11.09
CA ASN A 186 -19.15 17.37 10.32
C ASN A 186 -19.33 16.93 8.86
N ASP A 187 -18.72 15.82 8.44
CA ASP A 187 -18.80 15.36 7.06
C ASP A 187 -20.13 14.66 6.79
N PRO A 188 -20.77 14.92 5.63
CA PRO A 188 -21.95 14.18 5.22
C PRO A 188 -21.62 12.69 5.02
N PRO A 189 -22.64 11.80 5.09
CA PRO A 189 -22.47 10.42 4.65
C PRO A 189 -22.03 10.36 3.18
N PRO A 190 -21.34 9.28 2.76
CA PRO A 190 -20.93 9.10 1.36
C PRO A 190 -22.14 9.18 0.42
N ALA A 191 -22.05 9.97 -0.65
CA ALA A 191 -23.10 10.08 -1.65
C ALA A 191 -23.37 8.75 -2.41
N LEU A 192 -22.38 7.86 -2.49
CA LEU A 192 -22.47 6.57 -3.16
C LEU A 192 -21.87 5.46 -2.27
N VAL A 193 -22.61 4.38 -2.08
CA VAL A 193 -22.14 3.16 -1.43
C VAL A 193 -22.19 2.04 -2.45
N ILE A 194 -21.05 1.38 -2.69
CA ILE A 194 -20.99 0.19 -3.55
C ILE A 194 -20.56 -1.00 -2.71
N ALA A 195 -21.34 -2.08 -2.74
CA ALA A 195 -21.03 -3.33 -2.05
C ALA A 195 -20.91 -4.48 -3.04
N ASP A 196 -19.69 -5.00 -3.22
CA ASP A 196 -19.38 -6.10 -4.14
C ASP A 196 -19.47 -7.44 -3.42
N GLU A 197 -20.52 -8.19 -3.73
CA GLU A 197 -20.84 -9.52 -3.17
C GLU A 197 -20.78 -9.54 -1.63
N PRO A 198 -21.49 -8.62 -0.94
CA PRO A 198 -21.36 -8.40 0.50
C PRO A 198 -21.80 -9.60 1.35
N THR A 199 -22.63 -10.48 0.81
CA THR A 199 -23.16 -11.67 1.48
C THR A 199 -22.34 -12.93 1.19
N ALA A 200 -21.32 -12.84 0.32
CA ALA A 200 -20.49 -13.98 -0.03
C ALA A 200 -19.71 -14.50 1.19
N GLY A 201 -19.80 -15.81 1.45
CA GLY A 201 -19.11 -16.46 2.56
C GLY A 201 -19.72 -16.22 3.95
N LEU A 202 -20.89 -15.58 4.03
CA LEU A 202 -21.69 -15.48 5.25
C LEU A 202 -22.71 -16.63 5.34
N ASP A 203 -23.04 -17.05 6.56
CA ASP A 203 -24.22 -17.89 6.78
C ASP A 203 -25.51 -17.11 6.46
N ALA A 204 -26.62 -17.84 6.28
CA ALA A 204 -27.89 -17.25 5.86
C ALA A 204 -28.44 -16.18 6.82
N VAL A 205 -28.17 -16.29 8.12
CA VAL A 205 -28.64 -15.33 9.13
C VAL A 205 -27.80 -14.06 9.07
N ALA A 206 -26.48 -14.21 9.06
CA ALA A 206 -25.55 -13.09 8.92
C ALA A 206 -25.70 -12.35 7.59
N GLY A 207 -25.92 -13.08 6.49
CA GLY A 207 -26.16 -12.51 5.16
C GLY A 207 -27.43 -11.65 5.11
N ARG A 208 -28.55 -12.14 5.65
CA ARG A 208 -29.81 -11.38 5.73
C ARG A 208 -29.69 -10.15 6.62
N SER A 209 -29.00 -10.27 7.75
CA SER A 209 -28.76 -9.16 8.67
C SER A 209 -27.97 -8.04 7.98
N LEU A 210 -26.87 -8.37 7.28
CA LEU A 210 -26.10 -7.40 6.52
C LEU A 210 -26.90 -6.78 5.37
N ALA A 211 -27.69 -7.59 4.65
CA ALA A 211 -28.56 -7.10 3.59
C ALA A 211 -29.58 -6.09 4.12
N ARG A 212 -30.25 -6.40 5.24
CA ARG A 212 -31.18 -5.48 5.91
C ARG A 212 -30.51 -4.17 6.29
N GLU A 213 -29.31 -4.19 6.86
CA GLU A 213 -28.58 -2.97 7.21
C GLU A 213 -28.24 -2.11 5.98
N LEU A 214 -27.87 -2.72 4.85
CA LEU A 214 -27.63 -1.98 3.60
C LEU A 214 -28.91 -1.38 3.02
N VAL A 215 -30.03 -2.11 3.12
CA VAL A 215 -31.37 -1.64 2.74
C VAL A 215 -31.80 -0.47 3.63
N ASP A 216 -31.68 -0.60 4.94
CA ASP A 216 -32.00 0.45 5.92
C ASP A 216 -31.06 1.66 5.81
N TYR A 217 -29.82 1.45 5.34
CA TYR A 217 -28.93 2.55 5.00
C TYR A 217 -29.44 3.33 3.78
N ALA A 218 -29.90 2.63 2.73
CA ALA A 218 -30.48 3.25 1.54
C ALA A 218 -31.73 4.10 1.88
N LYS A 219 -32.56 3.66 2.84
CA LYS A 219 -33.76 4.40 3.31
C LYS A 219 -33.50 5.82 3.75
N ARG A 220 -32.27 6.14 4.19
CA ARG A 220 -31.93 7.47 4.74
C ARG A 220 -31.99 8.57 3.68
N LYS A 221 -32.03 8.23 2.39
CA LYS A 221 -32.07 9.16 1.25
C LYS A 221 -30.85 10.09 1.12
N ASP A 222 -29.79 9.81 1.88
CA ASP A 222 -28.54 10.57 1.80
C ASP A 222 -27.57 9.97 0.77
N SER A 223 -27.74 8.69 0.42
CA SER A 223 -26.80 7.92 -0.40
C SER A 223 -27.50 7.11 -1.47
N VAL A 224 -26.85 6.97 -2.63
CA VAL A 224 -27.12 5.93 -3.62
C VAL A 224 -26.46 4.64 -3.13
N VAL A 225 -27.20 3.53 -3.02
CA VAL A 225 -26.63 2.24 -2.60
C VAL A 225 -26.71 1.25 -3.76
N VAL A 226 -25.56 0.72 -4.17
CA VAL A 226 -25.41 -0.27 -5.24
C VAL A 226 -24.84 -1.55 -4.67
N VAL A 227 -25.55 -2.66 -4.83
CA VAL A 227 -25.12 -3.99 -4.42
C VAL A 227 -24.85 -4.81 -5.67
N ILE A 228 -23.68 -5.44 -5.74
CA ILE A 228 -23.35 -6.41 -6.77
C ILE A 228 -23.53 -7.79 -6.17
N THR A 229 -24.31 -8.64 -6.82
CA THR A 229 -24.55 -10.00 -6.35
C THR A 229 -24.91 -10.91 -7.52
N HIS A 230 -24.60 -12.20 -7.40
CA HIS A 230 -25.15 -13.25 -8.25
C HIS A 230 -26.44 -13.85 -7.69
N ASP A 231 -26.74 -13.59 -6.41
CA ASP A 231 -27.95 -13.99 -5.71
C ASP A 231 -28.73 -12.74 -5.23
N PRO A 232 -29.67 -12.23 -6.05
CA PRO A 232 -30.43 -11.03 -5.73
C PRO A 232 -31.56 -11.32 -4.72
N HIS A 233 -31.90 -12.59 -4.46
CA HIS A 233 -32.97 -12.94 -3.54
C HIS A 233 -32.72 -12.45 -2.12
N VAL A 234 -31.47 -12.47 -1.68
CA VAL A 234 -31.09 -12.05 -0.32
C VAL A 234 -31.46 -10.59 -0.06
N PHE A 235 -31.52 -9.77 -1.11
CA PHE A 235 -31.90 -8.37 -1.05
C PHE A 235 -33.36 -8.14 -1.43
N THR A 236 -33.83 -8.81 -2.47
CA THR A 236 -35.13 -8.51 -3.09
C THR A 236 -36.30 -9.31 -2.54
N GLY A 237 -36.03 -10.47 -1.93
CA GLY A 237 -37.05 -11.45 -1.55
C GLY A 237 -37.77 -12.10 -2.74
N GLN A 238 -37.35 -11.81 -3.98
CA GLN A 238 -37.96 -12.27 -5.22
C GLN A 238 -36.97 -13.12 -6.02
N GLU A 239 -37.51 -14.06 -6.83
CA GLU A 239 -36.70 -14.78 -7.80
C GLU A 239 -36.10 -13.82 -8.84
N PRO A 240 -34.82 -14.00 -9.20
CA PRO A 240 -34.25 -13.24 -10.29
C PRO A 240 -35.08 -13.47 -11.56
N PRO A 241 -35.22 -12.45 -12.42
CA PRO A 241 -35.85 -12.63 -13.72
C PRO A 241 -35.15 -13.76 -14.50
N GLU A 242 -35.93 -14.59 -15.20
CA GLU A 242 -35.41 -15.74 -15.95
C GLU A 242 -34.43 -15.26 -17.03
N VAL A 243 -33.12 -15.55 -16.86
CA VAL A 243 -32.10 -15.10 -17.83
C VAL A 243 -32.14 -16.02 -19.05
N ASP A 244 -32.33 -15.42 -20.20
CA ASP A 244 -32.15 -16.10 -21.48
C ASP A 244 -30.67 -16.50 -21.63
N ARG A 245 -30.37 -17.76 -21.35
CA ARG A 245 -29.03 -18.36 -21.54
C ARG A 245 -28.74 -18.65 -23.02
N ALA A 246 -29.66 -18.33 -23.94
CA ALA A 246 -29.62 -18.80 -25.33
C ALA A 246 -28.72 -17.99 -26.28
N GLY A 247 -28.05 -16.93 -25.82
CA GLY A 247 -27.07 -16.18 -26.64
C GLY A 247 -25.76 -16.04 -25.89
N GLY A 248 -24.62 -16.42 -26.49
CA GLY A 248 -23.29 -16.38 -25.88
C GLY A 248 -22.78 -15.01 -25.38
N ALA A 249 -23.62 -13.98 -25.29
CA ALA A 249 -23.32 -12.69 -24.68
C ALA A 249 -23.62 -12.73 -23.17
N LYS A 250 -22.60 -12.51 -22.34
CA LYS A 250 -22.78 -12.31 -20.90
C LYS A 250 -23.37 -10.90 -20.67
N VAL A 251 -24.64 -10.85 -20.27
CA VAL A 251 -25.35 -9.61 -19.93
C VAL A 251 -25.33 -9.40 -18.41
N VAL A 252 -25.25 -8.14 -17.98
CA VAL A 252 -25.41 -7.73 -16.57
C VAL A 252 -26.55 -6.73 -16.51
N HIS A 253 -27.50 -6.96 -15.62
CA HIS A 253 -28.70 -6.16 -15.42
C HIS A 253 -28.54 -5.23 -14.22
N ILE A 254 -29.09 -4.02 -14.33
CA ILE A 254 -29.21 -3.06 -13.23
C ILE A 254 -30.68 -3.01 -12.82
N LEU A 255 -30.98 -3.57 -11.65
CA LEU A 255 -32.31 -3.60 -11.08
C LEU A 255 -32.47 -2.41 -10.12
N GLU A 256 -33.53 -1.64 -10.30
CA GLU A 256 -33.97 -0.63 -9.34
C GLU A 256 -34.93 -1.28 -8.35
N CYS A 257 -34.60 -1.19 -7.06
CA CYS A 257 -35.40 -1.74 -5.99
C CYS A 257 -35.94 -0.63 -5.09
N SER A 258 -37.25 -0.64 -4.85
CA SER A 258 -37.85 0.15 -3.77
C SER A 258 -37.41 -0.42 -2.43
N VAL A 259 -37.41 0.40 -1.39
CA VAL A 259 -36.96 -0.02 -0.09
C VAL A 259 -38.16 -0.16 0.86
N GLY A 260 -38.52 -1.40 1.21
CA GLY A 260 -39.67 -1.72 2.05
C GLY A 260 -39.37 -1.73 3.55
N ASP A 261 -40.41 -1.71 4.39
CA ASP A 261 -40.27 -1.64 5.86
C ASP A 261 -39.63 -2.91 6.47
N ASP A 262 -39.77 -4.07 5.83
CA ASP A 262 -39.29 -5.37 6.34
C ASP A 262 -37.76 -5.59 6.19
N GLY A 263 -37.05 -4.60 5.63
CA GLY A 263 -35.62 -4.68 5.34
C GLY A 263 -35.29 -5.44 4.05
N LEU A 264 -36.29 -5.61 3.19
CA LEU A 264 -36.16 -6.13 1.83
C LEU A 264 -36.32 -4.98 0.83
N ALA A 265 -35.74 -5.16 -0.35
CA ALA A 265 -35.79 -4.21 -1.44
C ALA A 265 -36.39 -4.86 -2.71
N PRO A 266 -37.73 -4.97 -2.80
CA PRO A 266 -38.38 -5.60 -3.95
C PRO A 266 -38.03 -4.89 -5.25
N VAL A 267 -37.95 -5.66 -6.35
CA VAL A 267 -37.59 -5.11 -7.66
C VAL A 267 -38.78 -4.33 -8.23
N ASP A 268 -38.57 -3.05 -8.53
CA ASP A 268 -39.58 -2.22 -9.19
C ASP A 268 -39.49 -2.37 -10.71
N ARG A 269 -38.26 -2.26 -11.25
CA ARG A 269 -37.99 -2.31 -12.69
C ARG A 269 -36.51 -2.51 -12.99
N GLU A 270 -36.21 -2.98 -14.18
CA GLU A 270 -34.88 -2.96 -14.77
C GLU A 270 -34.62 -1.61 -15.45
N ILE A 271 -33.48 -0.97 -15.12
CA ILE A 271 -33.16 0.38 -15.61
C ILE A 271 -31.94 0.43 -16.54
N GLY A 272 -31.17 -0.65 -16.65
CA GLY A 272 -30.00 -0.67 -17.53
C GLY A 272 -29.40 -2.05 -17.73
N GLU A 273 -28.69 -2.19 -18.84
CA GLU A 273 -27.95 -3.39 -19.22
C GLU A 273 -26.49 -3.04 -19.56
N LEU A 274 -25.57 -3.89 -19.13
CA LEU A 274 -24.19 -3.94 -19.61
C LEU A 274 -24.03 -5.17 -20.49
N ARG A 275 -23.43 -4.99 -21.67
CA ARG A 275 -23.09 -6.12 -22.55
C ARG A 275 -21.59 -6.26 -22.67
N ILE A 276 -21.14 -7.51 -22.63
CA ILE A 276 -19.77 -7.87 -22.98
C ILE A 276 -19.71 -8.08 -24.49
N GLU A 277 -18.97 -7.23 -25.16
CA GLU A 277 -18.58 -7.40 -26.55
C GLU A 277 -17.22 -8.11 -26.59
N ALA A 278 -17.21 -9.35 -27.11
CA ALA A 278 -15.96 -10.09 -27.31
C ALA A 278 -15.13 -9.38 -28.38
N GLY A 279 -13.96 -8.85 -28.00
CA GLY A 279 -13.07 -8.24 -28.98
C GLY A 279 -12.24 -9.29 -29.71
N ARG A 280 -11.77 -8.93 -30.90
CA ARG A 280 -10.84 -9.80 -31.66
C ARG A 280 -9.60 -10.05 -30.79
N PRO A 281 -9.14 -11.30 -30.65
CA PRO A 281 -7.94 -11.59 -29.87
C PRO A 281 -6.77 -10.80 -30.46
N LEU A 282 -6.21 -9.89 -29.66
CA LEU A 282 -4.92 -9.26 -29.98
C LEU A 282 -3.88 -10.37 -30.09
N ASN A 283 -3.06 -10.34 -31.14
CA ASN A 283 -2.00 -11.31 -31.34
C ASN A 283 -1.14 -11.38 -30.05
N PRO A 284 -1.04 -12.53 -29.37
CA PRO A 284 -0.47 -12.63 -28.02
C PRO A 284 0.97 -12.10 -27.94
N ILE A 285 1.71 -12.20 -29.06
CA ILE A 285 3.08 -11.70 -29.18
C ILE A 285 3.13 -10.16 -29.15
N VAL A 286 2.19 -9.49 -29.82
CA VAL A 286 2.13 -8.02 -29.89
C VAL A 286 1.64 -7.41 -28.57
N ALA A 287 0.68 -8.08 -27.90
CA ALA A 287 0.21 -7.69 -26.57
C ALA A 287 1.31 -7.84 -25.50
N ALA A 288 2.05 -8.96 -25.52
CA ALA A 288 3.17 -9.19 -24.63
C ALA A 288 4.36 -8.25 -24.89
N ALA A 289 4.61 -7.90 -26.16
CA ALA A 289 5.67 -6.96 -26.53
C ALA A 289 5.35 -5.52 -26.10
N LYS A 290 4.11 -5.05 -26.29
CA LYS A 290 3.67 -3.72 -25.81
C LYS A 290 3.67 -3.63 -24.29
N SER A 291 3.24 -4.66 -23.58
CA SER A 291 3.24 -4.66 -22.11
C SER A 291 4.66 -4.71 -21.55
N ARG A 292 5.57 -5.50 -22.14
CA ARG A 292 6.99 -5.55 -21.74
C ARG A 292 7.74 -4.25 -22.04
N ALA A 293 7.45 -3.60 -23.18
CA ALA A 293 8.05 -2.32 -23.52
C ALA A 293 7.57 -1.19 -22.59
N ALA A 294 6.27 -1.18 -22.24
CA ALA A 294 5.71 -0.25 -21.27
C ALA A 294 6.21 -0.51 -19.83
N GLU A 295 6.34 -1.77 -19.40
CA GLU A 295 6.96 -2.14 -18.12
C GLU A 295 8.43 -1.73 -18.06
N GLY A 296 9.21 -1.96 -19.12
CA GLY A 296 10.62 -1.58 -19.19
C GLY A 296 10.83 -0.06 -19.18
N MET A 297 9.99 0.71 -19.88
CA MET A 297 10.01 2.17 -19.86
C MET A 297 9.55 2.75 -18.51
N ASN A 298 8.57 2.12 -17.84
CA ASN A 298 8.13 2.54 -16.51
C ASN A 298 9.11 2.13 -15.39
N MET A 299 9.84 1.01 -15.52
CA MET A 299 10.89 0.61 -14.58
C MET A 299 12.07 1.60 -14.59
N LEU A 300 12.44 2.12 -15.77
CA LEU A 300 13.49 3.13 -15.90
C LEU A 300 12.98 4.55 -15.56
N GLY A 301 11.76 4.91 -15.97
CA GLY A 301 11.17 6.21 -15.66
C GLY A 301 10.78 6.41 -14.19
N GLY A 302 10.30 5.35 -13.53
CA GLY A 302 9.94 5.37 -12.10
C GLY A 302 11.16 5.43 -11.17
N ALA A 303 12.29 4.83 -11.57
CA ALA A 303 13.55 4.94 -10.83
C ALA A 303 14.10 6.38 -10.84
N VAL A 304 13.95 7.11 -11.97
CA VAL A 304 14.40 8.50 -12.13
C VAL A 304 13.47 9.50 -11.40
N LEU A 305 12.19 9.18 -11.22
CA LEU A 305 11.22 10.02 -10.48
C LEU A 305 11.13 9.68 -8.97
N SER A 306 11.80 8.63 -8.51
CA SER A 306 11.74 8.17 -7.12
C SER A 306 12.22 9.18 -6.06
N PRO A 307 13.22 10.08 -6.28
CA PRO A 307 13.65 11.02 -5.25
C PRO A 307 12.61 12.12 -5.01
N LEU A 308 12.00 12.65 -6.09
CA LEU A 308 10.94 13.65 -5.99
C LEU A 308 9.67 13.06 -5.40
N ALA A 309 9.30 11.85 -5.81
CA ALA A 309 8.17 11.12 -5.22
C ALA A 309 8.39 10.83 -3.73
N PHE A 310 9.62 10.50 -3.31
CA PHE A 310 9.99 10.31 -1.91
C PHE A 310 9.87 11.62 -1.10
N LEU A 311 10.45 12.71 -1.58
CA LEU A 311 10.36 14.03 -0.93
C LEU A 311 8.91 14.50 -0.82
N TRP A 312 8.12 14.30 -1.86
CA TRP A 312 6.69 14.62 -1.88
C TRP A 312 5.88 13.75 -0.90
N GLY A 313 6.18 12.45 -0.83
CA GLY A 313 5.58 11.53 0.12
C GLY A 313 5.85 11.91 1.58
N LEU A 314 7.06 12.40 1.88
CA LEU A 314 7.46 12.86 3.21
C LEU A 314 6.56 14.01 3.70
N VAL A 315 6.33 15.02 2.84
CA VAL A 315 5.52 16.21 3.17
C VAL A 315 4.03 15.89 3.31
N ARG A 316 3.52 14.91 2.55
CA ARG A 316 2.08 14.58 2.50
C ARG A 316 1.63 13.60 3.59
N THR A 317 2.55 13.10 4.41
CA THR A 317 2.22 12.13 5.47
C THR A 317 1.46 12.82 6.61
N ARG A 318 0.11 12.85 6.55
CA ARG A 318 -0.76 13.46 7.57
C ARG A 318 -0.69 12.80 8.96
N ARG A 319 0.04 11.70 9.13
CA ARG A 319 0.21 10.95 10.40
C ARG A 319 1.66 10.45 10.57
N PRO A 320 2.62 11.31 10.94
CA PRO A 320 4.04 10.95 10.99
C PRO A 320 4.36 9.86 12.01
N LEU A 321 3.66 9.82 13.15
CA LEU A 321 3.84 8.80 14.20
C LEU A 321 3.54 7.37 13.71
N PHE A 322 2.59 7.22 12.79
CA PHE A 322 2.26 5.93 12.20
C PHE A 322 3.38 5.44 11.27
N ALA A 323 3.81 6.32 10.35
CA ALA A 323 4.92 6.02 9.46
C ALA A 323 6.17 5.68 10.27
N LEU A 324 6.45 6.44 11.32
CA LEU A 324 7.56 6.19 12.25
C LEU A 324 7.44 4.83 12.93
N ARG A 325 6.28 4.46 13.48
CA ARG A 325 6.09 3.13 14.11
C ARG A 325 6.30 1.99 13.11
N LYS A 326 5.80 2.13 11.88
CA LYS A 326 6.00 1.14 10.80
C LYS A 326 7.48 1.02 10.43
N ILE A 327 8.15 2.15 10.21
CA ILE A 327 9.59 2.24 9.95
C ILE A 327 10.38 1.54 11.06
N LEU A 328 10.08 1.86 12.33
CA LEU A 328 10.76 1.26 13.47
C LEU A 328 10.51 -0.25 13.56
N THR A 329 9.28 -0.70 13.32
CA THR A 329 8.96 -2.15 13.36
C THR A 329 9.68 -2.90 12.25
N ASP A 330 9.75 -2.33 11.05
CA ASP A 330 10.44 -2.94 9.92
C ASP A 330 11.98 -2.90 10.07
N SER A 331 12.53 -1.86 10.70
CA SER A 331 13.99 -1.69 10.91
C SER A 331 14.54 -2.41 12.15
N LEU A 332 13.78 -2.40 13.24
CA LEU A 332 14.19 -2.91 14.55
C LEU A 332 13.51 -4.24 14.92
N GLY A 333 12.83 -4.88 13.95
CA GLY A 333 12.24 -6.19 14.18
C GLY A 333 13.27 -7.21 14.70
N PRO A 334 12.94 -8.02 15.71
CA PRO A 334 13.92 -8.89 16.40
C PRO A 334 14.62 -9.86 15.44
N GLY A 335 13.91 -10.40 14.44
CA GLY A 335 14.52 -11.26 13.42
C GLY A 335 15.45 -10.53 12.45
N THR A 336 15.26 -9.24 12.24
CA THR A 336 16.14 -8.38 11.41
C THR A 336 17.41 -8.05 12.18
N GLN A 337 17.29 -7.68 13.45
CA GLN A 337 18.41 -7.37 14.33
C GLN A 337 19.31 -8.59 14.56
N LEU A 338 18.75 -9.75 14.92
CA LEU A 338 19.53 -10.97 15.16
C LEU A 338 20.39 -11.36 13.95
N PHE A 339 19.82 -11.28 12.75
CA PHE A 339 20.55 -11.60 11.53
C PHE A 339 21.54 -10.52 11.14
N SER A 340 21.21 -9.25 11.36
CA SER A 340 22.16 -8.15 11.15
C SER A 340 23.36 -8.35 12.06
N TRP A 341 23.16 -8.75 13.32
CA TRP A 341 24.23 -9.00 14.27
C TRP A 341 25.07 -10.21 13.87
N LEU A 342 24.45 -11.36 13.58
CA LEU A 342 25.16 -12.57 13.16
C LEU A 342 25.92 -12.36 11.83
N GLY A 343 25.29 -11.73 10.84
CA GLY A 343 25.91 -11.41 9.57
C GLY A 343 27.07 -10.43 9.71
N SER A 344 26.90 -9.40 10.53
CA SER A 344 27.95 -8.41 10.83
C SER A 344 29.12 -9.02 11.59
N LEU A 345 28.86 -9.92 12.54
CA LEU A 345 29.88 -10.70 13.24
C LEU A 345 30.67 -11.59 12.28
N LEU A 346 29.99 -12.30 11.38
CA LEU A 346 30.62 -13.16 10.38
C LEU A 346 31.49 -12.36 9.40
N ILE A 347 30.96 -11.27 8.85
CA ILE A 347 31.74 -10.40 7.94
C ILE A 347 32.96 -9.84 8.67
N GLY A 348 32.77 -9.28 9.86
CA GLY A 348 33.86 -8.73 10.67
C GLY A 348 34.94 -9.77 10.97
N GLY A 349 34.54 -10.95 11.41
CA GLY A 349 35.44 -12.04 11.76
C GLY A 349 36.20 -12.64 10.60
N THR A 350 35.50 -12.95 9.50
CA THR A 350 36.14 -13.56 8.33
C THR A 350 37.14 -12.61 7.68
N VAL A 351 36.80 -11.33 7.54
CA VAL A 351 37.70 -10.35 6.93
C VAL A 351 38.93 -10.14 7.80
N ALA A 352 38.73 -10.00 9.12
CA ALA A 352 39.82 -9.86 10.06
C ALA A 352 40.77 -11.06 10.04
N PHE A 353 40.23 -12.28 10.03
CA PHE A 353 41.01 -13.51 9.97
C PHE A 353 41.90 -13.56 8.73
N PHE A 354 41.35 -13.31 7.54
CA PHE A 354 42.12 -13.35 6.30
C PHE A 354 43.18 -12.24 6.21
N ILE A 355 42.92 -11.06 6.79
CA ILE A 355 43.93 -9.98 6.81
C ILE A 355 45.18 -10.42 7.57
N PHE A 356 45.03 -11.06 8.74
CA PHE A 356 46.18 -11.49 9.54
C PHE A 356 46.82 -12.78 9.05
N GLU A 357 46.04 -13.75 8.56
CA GLU A 357 46.57 -15.01 8.05
C GLU A 357 47.40 -14.83 6.76
N GLN A 358 47.05 -13.84 5.92
CA GLN A 358 47.74 -13.60 4.65
C GLN A 358 48.88 -12.58 4.72
N LEU A 359 49.32 -12.16 5.92
CA LEU A 359 50.47 -11.26 6.05
C LEU A 359 51.75 -11.95 5.55
N PRO A 360 52.46 -11.38 4.55
CA PRO A 360 53.66 -12.00 4.01
C PRO A 360 54.82 -11.87 5.00
N ARG A 361 55.32 -13.02 5.50
CA ARG A 361 56.46 -13.13 6.43
C ARG A 361 56.26 -12.33 7.73
N PRO A 362 55.32 -12.75 8.61
CA PRO A 362 54.99 -12.05 9.86
C PRO A 362 56.24 -11.71 10.68
N GLU A 363 57.16 -12.67 10.82
CA GLU A 363 58.41 -12.56 11.58
C GLU A 363 59.36 -11.41 11.16
N LEU A 364 59.26 -10.90 9.93
CA LEU A 364 60.16 -9.87 9.39
C LEU A 364 59.48 -8.50 9.22
N VAL A 365 58.15 -8.46 9.14
CA VAL A 365 57.37 -7.26 8.79
C VAL A 365 56.66 -6.69 10.02
N GLU A 366 56.27 -7.55 10.97
CA GLU A 366 55.49 -7.15 12.15
C GLU A 366 56.14 -6.07 13.00
N PRO A 367 57.37 -6.20 13.55
CA PRO A 367 57.87 -5.22 14.51
C PRO A 367 58.10 -3.81 13.93
N LEU A 368 58.26 -3.67 12.62
CA LEU A 368 58.54 -2.40 11.95
C LEU A 368 57.28 -1.69 11.42
N LEU A 369 56.21 -2.43 11.10
CA LEU A 369 55.01 -1.90 10.45
C LEU A 369 53.71 -2.24 11.17
N LEU A 370 53.78 -2.82 12.38
CA LEU A 370 52.60 -3.24 13.14
C LEU A 370 51.55 -2.12 13.27
N GLN A 371 52.02 -0.93 13.63
CA GLN A 371 51.15 0.23 13.83
C GLN A 371 50.44 0.61 12.52
N GLU A 372 51.18 0.67 11.41
CA GLU A 372 50.64 1.01 10.09
C GLU A 372 49.68 -0.06 9.58
N ILE A 373 49.97 -1.35 9.79
CA ILE A 373 49.11 -2.47 9.38
C ILE A 373 47.81 -2.47 10.18
N LEU A 374 47.87 -2.30 11.51
CA LEU A 374 46.67 -2.25 12.36
C LEU A 374 45.80 -1.03 12.04
N GLN A 375 46.40 0.14 11.84
CA GLN A 375 45.70 1.35 11.42
C GLN A 375 45.06 1.17 10.03
N ALA A 376 45.81 0.68 9.04
CA ALA A 376 45.30 0.44 7.68
C ALA A 376 44.17 -0.61 7.66
N THR A 377 44.26 -1.62 8.53
CA THR A 377 43.23 -2.65 8.68
C THR A 377 41.93 -2.05 9.23
N GLY A 378 41.98 -1.32 10.34
CA GLY A 378 40.82 -0.64 10.91
C GLY A 378 40.17 0.33 9.91
N HIS A 379 41.01 1.09 9.22
CA HIS A 379 40.61 2.02 8.18
C HIS A 379 39.89 1.35 7.00
N THR A 380 40.43 0.24 6.49
CA THR A 380 39.84 -0.51 5.36
C THR A 380 38.53 -1.18 5.77
N LEU A 381 38.47 -1.75 6.97
CA LEU A 381 37.28 -2.39 7.52
C LEU A 381 36.10 -1.42 7.58
N VAL A 382 36.28 -0.27 8.25
CA VAL A 382 35.19 0.68 8.51
C VAL A 382 34.79 1.46 7.26
N ARG A 383 35.72 1.78 6.36
CA ARG A 383 35.40 2.60 5.17
C ARG A 383 34.88 1.77 4.00
N VAL A 384 35.34 0.53 3.83
CA VAL A 384 35.08 -0.24 2.60
C VAL A 384 34.27 -1.48 2.90
N VAL A 385 34.84 -2.41 3.66
CA VAL A 385 34.33 -3.80 3.70
C VAL A 385 33.05 -3.92 4.50
N LEU A 386 33.01 -3.33 5.70
CA LEU A 386 31.88 -3.47 6.61
C LEU A 386 30.63 -2.72 6.11
N PRO A 387 30.72 -1.46 5.62
CA PRO A 387 29.56 -0.78 5.04
C PRO A 387 29.01 -1.50 3.80
N LEU A 388 29.88 -2.01 2.92
CA LEU A 388 29.47 -2.74 1.72
C LEU A 388 28.75 -4.04 2.09
N GLY A 389 29.32 -4.83 3.01
CA GLY A 389 28.73 -6.08 3.48
C GLY A 389 27.40 -5.86 4.21
N ALA A 390 27.34 -4.86 5.10
CA ALA A 390 26.11 -4.49 5.79
C ALA A 390 25.01 -4.03 4.82
N ALA A 391 25.35 -3.17 3.86
CA ALA A 391 24.40 -2.68 2.85
C ALA A 391 23.84 -3.82 1.99
N ALA A 392 24.70 -4.73 1.51
CA ALA A 392 24.28 -5.89 0.72
C ALA A 392 23.38 -6.85 1.50
N LEU A 393 23.75 -7.19 2.75
CA LEU A 393 22.97 -8.09 3.61
C LEU A 393 21.59 -7.51 3.95
N ILE A 394 21.53 -6.24 4.34
CA ILE A 394 20.26 -5.57 4.67
C ILE A 394 19.39 -5.48 3.42
N THR A 395 19.94 -5.07 2.28
CA THR A 395 19.17 -5.00 1.02
C THR A 395 18.62 -6.37 0.63
N GLY A 396 19.41 -7.43 0.78
CA GLY A 396 18.97 -8.79 0.51
C GLY A 396 17.83 -9.22 1.43
N LYS A 397 18.04 -9.18 2.75
CA LYS A 397 17.06 -9.71 3.70
C LYS A 397 15.86 -8.77 3.93
N LEU A 398 16.13 -7.53 4.32
CA LEU A 398 15.09 -6.56 4.63
C LEU A 398 14.36 -6.14 3.34
N GLY A 399 15.09 -5.92 2.24
CA GLY A 399 14.47 -5.61 0.95
C GLY A 399 13.55 -6.73 0.46
N ALA A 400 13.98 -8.00 0.50
CA ALA A 400 13.12 -9.14 0.16
C ALA A 400 11.85 -9.19 1.04
N ALA A 401 12.00 -9.02 2.36
CA ALA A 401 10.87 -9.04 3.28
C ALA A 401 9.91 -7.86 3.07
N GLN A 402 10.42 -6.68 2.70
CA GLN A 402 9.62 -5.51 2.32
C GLN A 402 8.85 -5.78 1.02
N ALA A 403 9.54 -6.28 -0.01
CA ALA A 403 8.93 -6.59 -1.30
C ALA A 403 7.82 -7.65 -1.17
N ALA A 404 8.06 -8.72 -0.40
CA ALA A 404 7.06 -9.75 -0.11
C ALA A 404 5.81 -9.18 0.56
N ARG A 405 5.99 -8.34 1.59
CA ARG A 405 4.88 -7.73 2.33
C ARG A 405 4.09 -6.76 1.47
N LEU A 406 4.77 -5.89 0.71
CA LEU A 406 4.10 -4.96 -0.20
C LEU A 406 3.35 -5.71 -1.29
N SER A 407 3.97 -6.72 -1.92
CA SER A 407 3.36 -7.48 -3.02
C SER A 407 2.18 -8.35 -2.54
N SER A 408 2.30 -9.00 -1.38
CA SER A 408 1.17 -9.67 -0.74
C SER A 408 0.04 -8.69 -0.41
N GLY A 409 0.39 -7.47 0.02
CA GLY A 409 -0.55 -6.37 0.23
C GLY A 409 -1.28 -5.98 -1.06
N VAL A 410 -0.55 -5.73 -2.15
CA VAL A 410 -1.10 -5.42 -3.48
C VAL A 410 -2.06 -6.52 -3.92
N ARG A 411 -1.64 -7.78 -3.83
CA ARG A 411 -2.47 -8.95 -4.16
C ARG A 411 -3.78 -8.97 -3.37
N SER A 412 -3.76 -8.51 -2.12
CA SER A 412 -4.94 -8.41 -1.27
C SER A 412 -5.75 -7.11 -1.40
N GLY A 413 -5.47 -6.27 -2.39
CA GLY A 413 -6.23 -5.03 -2.63
C GLY A 413 -5.77 -3.83 -1.78
N MET A 414 -4.53 -3.83 -1.29
CA MET A 414 -3.97 -2.70 -0.53
C MET A 414 -3.93 -1.40 -1.33
N LEU A 415 -3.66 -1.45 -2.64
CA LEU A 415 -3.62 -0.24 -3.48
C LEU A 415 -5.01 0.38 -3.61
N GLU A 416 -6.04 -0.45 -3.83
CA GLU A 416 -7.44 -0.02 -3.87
C GLU A 416 -7.85 0.63 -2.55
N THR A 417 -7.51 -0.03 -1.45
CA THR A 417 -7.70 0.44 -0.07
C THR A 417 -7.07 1.82 0.16
N LEU A 418 -5.79 1.98 -0.18
CA LEU A 418 -5.08 3.26 -0.01
C LEU A 418 -5.66 4.35 -0.91
N ALA A 419 -6.00 4.01 -2.15
CA ALA A 419 -6.62 4.92 -3.11
C ALA A 419 -7.99 5.43 -2.63
N LEU A 420 -8.80 4.56 -2.01
CA LEU A 420 -10.09 4.91 -1.40
C LEU A 420 -9.91 5.75 -0.12
N ALA A 421 -8.90 5.43 0.68
CA ALA A 421 -8.51 6.20 1.86
C ALA A 421 -7.84 7.54 1.53
N ARG A 422 -7.50 7.80 0.25
CA ARG A 422 -6.70 8.96 -0.20
C ARG A 422 -5.29 9.01 0.41
N TRP A 423 -4.74 7.86 0.75
CA TRP A 423 -3.36 7.77 1.19
C TRP A 423 -2.46 7.66 -0.05
N PRO A 424 -1.48 8.55 -0.20
CA PRO A 424 -0.50 8.42 -1.27
C PRO A 424 0.24 7.09 -1.08
N VAL A 425 0.30 6.29 -2.15
CA VAL A 425 0.92 4.96 -2.13
C VAL A 425 2.40 5.08 -1.75
N GLU A 426 3.04 6.19 -2.13
CA GLU A 426 4.42 6.53 -1.84
C GLU A 426 4.67 6.68 -0.34
N ALA A 427 3.75 7.31 0.40
CA ALA A 427 3.91 7.48 1.86
C ALA A 427 3.72 6.17 2.63
N PHE A 428 3.01 5.20 2.05
CA PHE A 428 2.78 3.90 2.68
C PHE A 428 3.84 2.85 2.30
N GLY A 429 4.29 2.85 1.05
CA GLY A 429 5.23 1.89 0.50
C GLY A 429 6.67 2.42 0.43
N LEU A 430 6.90 3.43 -0.40
CA LEU A 430 8.24 3.93 -0.73
C LEU A 430 8.96 4.57 0.46
N VAL A 431 8.34 5.55 1.12
CA VAL A 431 8.97 6.33 2.19
C VAL A 431 9.37 5.43 3.37
N PRO A 432 8.48 4.56 3.89
CA PRO A 432 8.86 3.66 4.98
C PRO A 432 9.93 2.65 4.58
N ALA A 433 9.90 2.14 3.34
CA ALA A 433 10.88 1.17 2.87
C ALA A 433 12.29 1.77 2.82
N VAL A 434 12.43 2.97 2.25
CA VAL A 434 13.69 3.72 2.16
C VAL A 434 14.22 4.07 3.55
N LEU A 435 13.42 4.71 4.39
CA LEU A 435 13.86 5.11 5.73
C LEU A 435 14.24 3.90 6.58
N ALA A 436 13.48 2.80 6.46
CA ALA A 436 13.81 1.59 7.18
C ALA A 436 15.14 0.97 6.74
N GLN A 437 15.45 0.98 5.44
CA GLN A 437 16.74 0.50 4.97
C GLN A 437 17.90 1.42 5.37
N VAL A 438 17.75 2.74 5.28
CA VAL A 438 18.78 3.68 5.74
C VAL A 438 19.12 3.45 7.22
N ILE A 439 18.10 3.34 8.08
CA ILE A 439 18.28 3.10 9.52
C ILE A 439 18.90 1.71 9.76
N ALA A 440 18.39 0.68 9.09
CA ALA A 440 18.89 -0.68 9.28
C ALA A 440 20.34 -0.83 8.81
N ILE A 441 20.73 -0.21 7.69
CA ILE A 441 22.12 -0.20 7.21
C ILE A 441 23.01 0.58 8.17
N ALA A 442 22.56 1.72 8.71
CA ALA A 442 23.33 2.47 9.71
C ALA A 442 23.62 1.64 10.96
N ILE A 443 22.59 1.00 11.52
CA ILE A 443 22.72 0.13 12.71
C ILE A 443 23.62 -1.07 12.41
N ALA A 444 23.40 -1.74 11.28
CA ALA A 444 24.19 -2.90 10.89
C ALA A 444 25.67 -2.53 10.67
N THR A 445 25.94 -1.39 10.03
CA THR A 445 27.30 -0.92 9.78
C THR A 445 28.02 -0.56 11.09
N ALA A 446 27.34 0.12 12.03
CA ALA A 446 27.90 0.41 13.34
C ALA A 446 28.19 -0.85 14.15
N PHE A 447 27.27 -1.83 14.13
CA PHE A 447 27.48 -3.11 14.81
C PHE A 447 28.61 -3.92 14.17
N ALA A 448 28.69 -3.94 12.84
CA ALA A 448 29.77 -4.58 12.08
C ALA A 448 31.13 -3.94 12.38
N ALA A 449 31.19 -2.62 12.52
CA ALA A 449 32.42 -1.92 12.93
C ALA A 449 32.87 -2.37 14.31
N ILE A 450 31.98 -2.35 15.30
CA ILE A 450 32.31 -2.76 16.68
C ILE A 450 32.75 -4.22 16.72
N SER A 451 31.95 -5.13 16.14
CA SER A 451 32.24 -6.57 16.19
C SER A 451 33.47 -6.95 15.36
N GLY A 452 33.62 -6.36 14.17
CA GLY A 452 34.75 -6.60 13.27
C GLY A 452 36.06 -6.12 13.84
N ILE A 453 36.13 -4.90 14.38
CA ILE A 453 37.34 -4.37 15.03
C ILE A 453 37.68 -5.20 16.27
N THR A 454 36.69 -5.53 17.10
CA THR A 454 36.91 -6.33 18.31
C THR A 454 37.45 -7.71 17.97
N LEU A 455 36.86 -8.39 16.98
CA LEU A 455 37.29 -9.72 16.58
C LEU A 455 38.66 -9.70 15.88
N ALA A 456 38.95 -8.65 15.11
CA ALA A 456 40.28 -8.43 14.54
C ALA A 456 41.35 -8.26 15.61
N ALA A 457 41.07 -7.45 16.63
CA ALA A 457 41.98 -7.26 17.76
C ALA A 457 42.17 -8.56 18.56
N LEU A 458 41.11 -9.36 18.75
CA LEU A 458 41.20 -10.67 19.41
C LEU A 458 42.04 -11.68 18.62
N ILE A 459 41.83 -11.78 17.30
CA ILE A 459 42.61 -12.65 16.42
C ILE A 459 44.09 -12.26 16.50
N TYR A 460 44.37 -10.95 16.41
CA TYR A 460 45.71 -10.42 16.55
C TYR A 460 46.37 -10.82 17.89
N VAL A 461 45.72 -10.55 19.02
CA VAL A 461 46.24 -10.90 20.36
C VAL A 461 46.44 -12.41 20.53
N SER A 462 45.56 -13.23 19.95
CA SER A 462 45.69 -14.69 20.03
C SER A 462 46.89 -15.26 19.26
N GLY A 463 47.33 -14.55 18.21
CA GLY A 463 48.48 -14.94 17.40
C GLY A 463 49.83 -14.41 17.90
N HIS A 464 49.85 -13.48 18.87
CA HIS A 464 51.06 -12.74 19.26
C HIS A 464 51.28 -12.76 20.78
N GLU A 465 52.34 -13.43 21.22
CA GLU A 465 52.74 -13.41 22.63
C GLU A 465 53.13 -11.99 23.08
N GLY A 466 52.50 -11.48 24.14
CA GLY A 466 52.76 -10.15 24.71
C GLY A 466 51.94 -9.00 24.13
N ALA A 467 51.07 -9.25 23.14
CA ALA A 467 50.17 -8.24 22.59
C ALA A 467 49.05 -7.86 23.58
N SER A 468 48.73 -6.56 23.69
CA SER A 468 47.61 -6.09 24.52
C SER A 468 46.38 -5.76 23.68
N LEU A 469 45.21 -6.24 24.11
CA LEU A 469 43.93 -5.99 23.44
C LEU A 469 43.61 -4.49 23.38
N GLY A 470 43.91 -3.75 24.45
CA GLY A 470 43.67 -2.31 24.50
C GLY A 470 44.49 -1.52 23.47
N LEU A 471 45.76 -1.88 23.29
CA LEU A 471 46.61 -1.25 22.27
C LEU A 471 46.11 -1.57 20.86
N ALA A 472 45.77 -2.83 20.59
CA ALA A 472 45.26 -3.24 19.28
C ALA A 472 43.95 -2.52 18.92
N LEU A 473 43.02 -2.40 19.87
CA LEU A 473 41.78 -1.65 19.69
C LEU A 473 42.03 -0.17 19.43
N ASN A 474 42.89 0.47 20.23
CA ASN A 474 43.21 1.89 20.07
C ASN A 474 43.87 2.18 18.71
N LEU A 475 44.84 1.35 18.30
CA LEU A 475 45.52 1.54 17.02
C LEU A 475 44.57 1.34 15.82
N MET A 476 43.67 0.36 15.88
CA MET A 476 42.67 0.16 14.84
C MET A 476 41.64 1.30 14.79
N SER A 477 41.28 1.90 15.93
CA SER A 477 40.35 3.03 15.98
C SER A 477 40.99 4.37 15.62
N ASP A 478 42.26 4.59 16.00
CA ASP A 478 42.97 5.85 15.78
C ASP A 478 43.18 6.13 14.29
N GLY A 479 43.37 5.09 13.47
CA GLY A 479 43.44 5.21 12.01
C GLY A 479 42.17 5.78 11.35
N LEU A 480 41.06 5.92 12.08
CA LEU A 480 39.85 6.61 11.61
C LEU A 480 39.94 8.13 11.74
N ASN A 481 40.73 8.65 12.67
CA ASN A 481 40.82 10.09 12.95
C ASN A 481 41.69 10.83 11.92
N ASP A 482 42.53 10.12 11.16
CA ASP A 482 43.48 10.69 10.20
C ASP A 482 42.87 11.05 8.83
N ALA A 483 41.61 10.68 8.55
CA ALA A 483 40.97 10.88 7.26
C ALA A 483 39.91 12.01 7.29
N PRO A 484 40.17 13.23 6.77
CA PRO A 484 39.21 14.33 6.84
C PRO A 484 37.95 14.03 6.01
N LYS A 485 36.76 14.04 6.63
CA LYS A 485 35.44 13.73 6.01
C LYS A 485 35.10 12.26 5.80
N TRP A 486 35.83 11.31 6.40
CA TRP A 486 35.47 9.88 6.32
C TRP A 486 34.01 9.61 6.75
N LEU A 487 33.54 10.33 7.78
CA LEU A 487 32.18 10.21 8.29
C LEU A 487 31.14 10.71 7.28
N GLU A 488 31.43 11.77 6.52
CA GLU A 488 30.54 12.28 5.46
C GLU A 488 30.36 11.23 4.36
N PHE A 489 31.45 10.60 3.93
CA PHE A 489 31.41 9.52 2.95
C PHE A 489 30.69 8.28 3.48
N LEU A 490 30.88 7.94 4.76
CA LEU A 490 30.14 6.83 5.38
C LEU A 490 28.63 7.12 5.42
N ILE A 491 28.23 8.32 5.82
CA ILE A 491 26.82 8.75 5.80
C ILE A 491 26.27 8.71 4.38
N ALA A 492 27.02 9.19 3.38
CA ALA A 492 26.61 9.16 1.98
C ALA A 492 26.41 7.71 1.48
N LYS A 493 27.32 6.80 1.80
CA LYS A 493 27.21 5.36 1.49
C LYS A 493 25.95 4.75 2.09
N ILE A 494 25.69 5.00 3.36
CA ILE A 494 24.49 4.50 4.06
C ILE A 494 23.22 5.06 3.41
N ALA A 495 23.18 6.37 3.17
CA ALA A 495 22.02 7.05 2.62
C ALA A 495 21.70 6.59 1.18
N VAL A 496 22.70 6.57 0.30
CA VAL A 496 22.54 6.15 -1.10
C VAL A 496 22.15 4.67 -1.20
N SER A 497 22.81 3.79 -0.44
CA SER A 497 22.44 2.37 -0.43
C SER A 497 21.05 2.12 0.11
N GLY A 498 20.68 2.76 1.23
CA GLY A 498 19.34 2.63 1.80
C GLY A 498 18.25 3.18 0.88
N PHE A 499 18.54 4.28 0.17
CA PHE A 499 17.64 4.81 -0.85
C PHE A 499 17.44 3.83 -2.00
N ILE A 500 18.52 3.35 -2.63
CA ILE A 500 18.46 2.43 -3.77
C ILE A 500 17.76 1.13 -3.37
N GLY A 501 18.21 0.50 -2.29
CA GLY A 501 17.66 -0.77 -1.84
C GLY A 501 16.19 -0.66 -1.43
N GLY A 502 15.82 0.41 -0.73
CA GLY A 502 14.44 0.66 -0.30
C GLY A 502 13.52 1.01 -1.47
N ALA A 503 13.99 1.82 -2.41
CA ALA A 503 13.24 2.20 -3.60
C ALA A 503 12.99 0.99 -4.51
N LEU A 504 13.99 0.14 -4.76
CA LEU A 504 13.81 -1.08 -5.56
C LEU A 504 12.87 -2.08 -4.88
N ALA A 505 13.00 -2.28 -3.56
CA ALA A 505 12.08 -3.14 -2.81
C ALA A 505 10.63 -2.64 -2.88
N ALA A 506 10.43 -1.32 -2.76
CA ALA A 506 9.11 -0.72 -2.90
C ALA A 506 8.58 -0.82 -4.35
N MET A 507 9.41 -0.55 -5.34
CA MET A 507 9.04 -0.58 -6.76
C MET A 507 8.62 -1.98 -7.20
N PHE A 508 9.39 -3.01 -6.84
CA PHE A 508 9.04 -4.40 -7.16
C PHE A 508 7.87 -4.90 -6.30
N GLY A 509 7.81 -4.48 -5.03
CA GLY A 509 6.72 -4.86 -4.13
C GLY A 509 5.37 -4.22 -4.46
N LEU A 510 5.36 -3.01 -5.03
CA LEU A 510 4.14 -2.31 -5.43
C LEU A 510 3.70 -2.65 -6.87
N ALA A 511 4.47 -3.47 -7.58
CA ALA A 511 4.07 -3.93 -8.91
C ALA A 511 2.77 -4.76 -8.83
N PRO A 512 1.91 -4.71 -9.87
CA PRO A 512 0.67 -5.48 -9.90
C PRO A 512 0.91 -6.97 -9.65
N ALA A 513 0.25 -7.53 -8.64
CA ALA A 513 0.39 -8.93 -8.24
C ALA A 513 -0.99 -9.59 -8.16
N THR A 514 -1.16 -10.70 -8.88
CA THR A 514 -2.43 -11.46 -8.92
C THR A 514 -2.28 -12.89 -8.44
N SER A 515 -1.05 -13.40 -8.41
CA SER A 515 -0.70 -14.77 -8.01
C SER A 515 0.42 -14.81 -6.97
N GLU A 516 0.61 -15.94 -6.29
CA GLU A 516 1.78 -16.15 -5.40
C GLU A 516 3.10 -16.12 -6.18
N ASP A 517 3.09 -16.53 -7.45
CA ASP A 517 4.26 -16.49 -8.33
C ASP A 517 4.71 -15.04 -8.60
N ASP A 518 3.78 -14.10 -8.68
CA ASP A 518 4.10 -12.67 -8.81
C ASP A 518 4.79 -12.12 -7.55
N VAL A 519 4.35 -12.57 -6.36
CA VAL A 519 4.99 -12.23 -5.08
C VAL A 519 6.42 -12.77 -5.05
N ALA A 520 6.61 -14.04 -5.45
CA ALA A 520 7.93 -14.66 -5.51
C ALA A 520 8.86 -13.92 -6.50
N LYS A 521 8.35 -13.52 -7.66
CA LYS A 521 9.11 -12.71 -8.64
C LYS A 521 9.53 -11.35 -8.07
N ALA A 522 8.65 -10.67 -7.33
CA ALA A 522 8.99 -9.39 -6.70
C ALA A 522 10.15 -9.55 -5.70
N VAL A 523 10.11 -10.62 -4.89
CA VAL A 523 11.17 -10.97 -3.94
C VAL A 523 12.48 -11.28 -4.67
N HIS A 524 12.44 -12.13 -5.70
CA HIS A 524 13.63 -12.52 -6.45
C HIS A 524 14.28 -11.34 -7.18
N ARG A 525 13.47 -10.46 -7.80
CA ARG A 525 13.96 -9.23 -8.43
C ARG A 525 14.61 -8.29 -7.42
N THR A 526 14.03 -8.16 -6.23
CA THR A 526 14.60 -7.34 -5.15
C THR A 526 15.94 -7.89 -4.67
N LEU A 527 16.04 -9.22 -4.50
CA LEU A 527 17.30 -9.87 -4.13
C LEU A 527 18.38 -9.64 -5.20
N LEU A 528 18.09 -9.94 -6.46
CA LEU A 528 19.07 -9.87 -7.53
C LEU A 528 19.47 -8.42 -7.84
N TRP A 529 18.50 -7.59 -8.22
CA TRP A 529 18.75 -6.22 -8.68
C TRP A 529 19.03 -5.26 -7.53
N GLY A 530 18.39 -5.46 -6.37
CA GLY A 530 18.65 -4.64 -5.19
C GLY A 530 20.08 -4.78 -4.69
N ILE A 531 20.54 -6.02 -4.49
CA ILE A 531 21.92 -6.26 -4.03
C ILE A 531 22.93 -5.76 -5.07
N LEU A 532 22.73 -6.07 -6.36
CA LEU A 532 23.64 -5.64 -7.42
C LEU A 532 23.74 -4.11 -7.51
N ALA A 533 22.61 -3.40 -7.49
CA ALA A 533 22.59 -1.94 -7.56
C ALA A 533 23.24 -1.29 -6.33
N VAL A 534 23.00 -1.83 -5.15
CA VAL A 534 23.62 -1.34 -3.90
C VAL A 534 25.13 -1.56 -3.90
N ILE A 535 25.61 -2.73 -4.33
CA ILE A 535 27.05 -3.00 -4.46
C ILE A 535 27.69 -2.06 -5.48
N ALA A 536 27.06 -1.89 -6.66
CA ALA A 536 27.57 -0.98 -7.68
C ALA A 536 27.68 0.48 -7.18
N ALA A 537 26.65 0.96 -6.48
CA ALA A 537 26.64 2.30 -5.89
C ALA A 537 27.70 2.44 -4.79
N GLN A 538 27.87 1.44 -3.93
CA GLN A 538 28.93 1.42 -2.91
C GLN A 538 30.32 1.49 -3.56
N CYS A 539 30.59 0.64 -4.57
CA CYS A 539 31.85 0.67 -5.29
C CYS A 539 32.13 2.03 -5.93
N ALA A 540 31.13 2.66 -6.54
CA ALA A 540 31.27 4.00 -7.11
C ALA A 540 31.59 5.05 -6.04
N LEU A 541 30.93 5.00 -4.88
CA LEU A 541 31.19 5.91 -3.76
C LEU A 541 32.55 5.66 -3.12
N ILE A 542 33.02 4.41 -3.07
CA ILE A 542 34.38 4.06 -2.61
C ILE A 542 35.40 4.65 -3.58
N VAL A 543 35.25 4.46 -4.89
CA VAL A 543 36.15 5.05 -5.89
C VAL A 543 36.15 6.58 -5.78
N TRP A 544 34.98 7.19 -5.62
CA TRP A 544 34.87 8.64 -5.47
C TRP A 544 35.55 9.14 -4.18
N GLU A 545 35.33 8.44 -3.07
CA GLU A 545 35.99 8.73 -1.81
C GLU A 545 37.51 8.76 -1.99
N PHE A 546 38.12 7.68 -2.47
CA PHE A 546 39.58 7.58 -2.59
C PHE A 546 40.18 8.49 -3.69
N THR A 547 39.38 8.93 -4.66
CA THR A 547 39.81 9.93 -5.64
C THR A 547 39.73 11.36 -5.10
N ALA A 548 38.82 11.64 -4.16
CA ALA A 548 38.70 12.95 -3.53
C ALA A 548 39.84 13.28 -2.54
N TYR A 549 40.58 12.26 -2.07
CA TYR A 549 41.76 12.43 -1.20
C TYR A 549 43.09 12.49 -1.98
N ARG A 550 43.07 12.30 -3.30
CA ARG A 550 44.22 12.57 -4.18
C ARG A 550 44.22 14.02 -4.59
#